data_AF-A0A1A0HEF4-F1
#
_entry.id   AF-A0A1A0HEF4-F1
#
_cell.length_a   1.000
_cell.length_b   1.000
_cell.length_c   1.000
_cell.angle_alpha   90.00
_cell.angle_beta   90.00
_cell.angle_gamma   90.00
#
_symmetry.space_group_name_H-M   'P 1'
#
loop_
_entity.id
_entity.type
_entity.pdbx_description
1 polymer ?
#
loop_
_entity_poly.entity_id
_entity_poly.type
_entity_poly.pdbx_seq_one_letter_code
_entity_poly.pdbx_strand_id
1 'polypeptide(L)'
;MSSGPTLPTENSVSALEAQILQLQTSFNQLWQKLKTPETPTPARIVIWGTQYGGSTLGCEPFTAAIQSRIWFTYRSGFEPILRAEDGPGPLSFLGSMLFNAIPNTTVAGVLDSNHFTTDVGWGCMIRTSQSLLANTLQSVALGRDYCYKGTDSRLDAILSLFADNYNSPFSLHNFVRAASELPLQVKPGQWFGPSAASLSIKRLCDRCMPGAVPKIHVMISESCDLYDSEIEAHFARDRSVLLVLFPVRLGIENVNAYYHQSLFQLLASKHSVGIAGGKPSSSYYFFGYQDSELLYLDPHNLQAVSRDGSTYHTSKCRSLPISALDPSMLIGLSFLPELEGELVDDFVNVSDHFSDTDSGLVDVQRAAEGPETESSVDASISKYDLVGHTDAA
;
A
#
# COMPACT_ATOMS: atom_id res chain seq x y z
N MET A 1 -31.47 -19.32 69.04
CA MET A 1 -30.13 -18.73 68.83
C MET A 1 -30.24 -17.80 67.64
N SER A 2 -30.27 -16.49 67.89
CA SER A 2 -30.47 -15.45 66.87
C SER A 2 -29.11 -14.83 66.56
N SER A 3 -28.60 -15.04 65.35
CA SER A 3 -27.38 -14.41 64.83
C SER A 3 -27.69 -12.96 64.42
N GLY A 4 -27.21 -11.99 65.19
CA GLY A 4 -27.24 -10.57 64.85
C GLY A 4 -26.18 -10.22 63.79
N PRO A 5 -26.39 -9.15 62.99
CA PRO A 5 -25.48 -8.77 61.91
C PRO A 5 -24.17 -8.20 62.45
N THR A 6 -23.05 -8.69 61.92
CA THR A 6 -21.70 -8.19 62.15
C THR A 6 -21.53 -6.78 61.60
N LEU A 7 -21.10 -5.84 62.45
CA LEU A 7 -20.71 -4.48 62.08
C LEU A 7 -19.45 -4.50 61.19
N PRO A 8 -19.35 -3.65 60.16
CA PRO A 8 -18.14 -3.55 59.35
C PRO A 8 -16.97 -3.01 60.19
N THR A 9 -15.81 -3.65 60.09
CA THR A 9 -14.56 -3.21 60.75
C THR A 9 -14.07 -1.86 60.18
N GLU A 10 -13.51 -0.97 61.00
CA GLU A 10 -13.03 0.38 60.62
C GLU A 10 -12.19 0.41 59.31
N ASN A 11 -11.42 -0.64 59.02
CA ASN A 11 -10.63 -0.75 57.78
C ASN A 11 -11.46 -0.82 56.49
N SER A 12 -12.71 -1.28 56.52
CA SER A 12 -13.55 -1.32 55.32
C SER A 12 -14.19 0.04 55.02
N VAL A 13 -14.38 0.87 56.05
CA VAL A 13 -14.95 2.22 55.89
C VAL A 13 -13.92 3.16 55.28
N SER A 14 -12.66 3.10 55.73
CA SER A 14 -11.57 3.93 55.17
C SER A 14 -11.23 3.54 53.72
N ALA A 15 -11.31 2.26 53.36
CA ALA A 15 -11.11 1.80 51.99
C ALA A 15 -12.24 2.26 51.05
N LEU A 16 -13.49 2.24 51.52
CA LEU A 16 -14.64 2.72 50.75
C LEU A 16 -14.57 4.25 50.56
N GLU A 17 -14.19 5.00 51.60
CA GLU A 17 -13.99 6.45 51.53
C GLU A 17 -12.86 6.81 50.56
N ALA A 18 -11.76 6.05 50.55
CA ALA A 18 -10.67 6.24 49.59
C ALA A 18 -11.12 5.98 48.14
N GLN A 19 -11.93 4.95 47.90
CA GLN A 19 -12.49 4.65 46.58
C GLN A 19 -13.47 5.75 46.11
N ILE A 20 -14.31 6.26 47.01
CA ILE A 20 -15.23 7.37 46.71
C ILE A 20 -14.45 8.64 46.37
N LEU A 21 -13.39 8.95 47.14
CA LEU A 21 -12.55 10.13 46.89
C LEU A 21 -11.80 10.01 45.55
N GLN A 22 -11.32 8.81 45.22
CA GLN A 22 -10.66 8.52 43.95
C GLN A 22 -11.63 8.68 42.78
N LEU A 23 -12.84 8.15 42.89
CA LEU A 23 -13.90 8.32 41.89
C LEU A 23 -14.29 9.79 41.70
N GLN A 24 -14.46 10.55 42.79
CA GLN A 24 -14.75 11.98 42.73
C GLN A 24 -13.62 12.78 42.08
N THR A 25 -12.36 12.41 42.34
CA THR A 25 -11.18 13.05 41.74
C THR A 25 -11.10 12.75 40.23
N SER A 26 -11.29 11.49 39.83
CA SER A 26 -11.32 11.08 38.43
C SER A 26 -12.47 11.73 37.66
N PHE A 27 -13.65 11.83 38.28
CA PHE A 27 -14.81 12.48 37.67
C PHE A 27 -14.59 13.99 37.51
N ASN A 28 -14.01 14.66 38.51
CA ASN A 28 -13.66 16.08 38.40
C ASN A 28 -12.58 16.34 37.34
N GLN A 29 -11.58 15.46 37.20
CA GLN A 29 -10.58 15.54 36.13
C GLN A 29 -11.20 15.34 34.75
N LEU A 30 -12.15 14.41 34.60
CA LEU A 30 -12.91 14.20 33.38
C LEU A 30 -13.75 15.45 33.02
N TRP A 31 -14.44 16.03 34.00
CA TRP A 31 -15.22 17.25 33.81
C TRP A 31 -14.38 18.49 33.51
N GLN A 32 -13.15 18.57 34.05
CA GLN A 32 -12.19 19.60 33.68
C GLN A 32 -11.74 19.46 32.23
N LYS A 33 -11.38 18.24 31.80
CA LYS A 33 -11.03 17.93 30.39
C LYS A 33 -12.14 18.31 29.41
N LEU A 34 -13.40 18.06 29.77
CA LEU A 34 -14.58 18.41 28.95
C LEU A 34 -14.87 19.92 28.88
N LYS A 35 -14.36 20.72 29.82
CA LYS A 35 -14.61 22.18 29.91
C LYS A 35 -13.48 23.04 29.33
N THR A 36 -12.27 22.49 29.22
CA THR A 36 -11.17 23.13 28.49
C THR A 36 -11.23 22.71 27.03
N PRO A 37 -11.42 23.63 26.06
CA PRO A 37 -11.15 23.29 24.67
C PRO A 37 -9.68 22.86 24.58
N GLU A 38 -9.43 21.63 24.17
CA GLU A 38 -8.07 21.20 23.88
C GLU A 38 -7.48 22.20 22.88
N THR A 39 -6.32 22.78 23.21
CA THR A 39 -5.50 23.45 22.20
C THR A 39 -5.37 22.47 21.03
N PRO A 40 -5.77 22.85 19.80
CA PRO A 40 -5.77 21.92 18.68
C PRO A 40 -4.37 21.34 18.56
N THR A 41 -4.27 20.02 18.68
CA THR A 41 -3.03 19.31 18.42
C THR A 41 -2.59 19.73 17.02
N PRO A 42 -1.33 20.17 16.81
CA PRO A 42 -0.90 20.55 15.47
C PRO A 42 -1.16 19.37 14.53
N ALA A 43 -1.78 19.67 13.38
CA ALA A 43 -2.16 18.66 12.42
C ALA A 43 -0.98 17.74 12.11
N ARG A 44 -1.21 16.42 12.11
CA ARG A 44 -0.15 15.45 11.81
C ARG A 44 -0.16 15.20 10.32
N ILE A 45 0.85 15.70 9.64
CA ILE A 45 1.06 15.47 8.21
C ILE A 45 2.08 14.35 8.03
N VAL A 46 1.71 13.32 7.28
CA VAL A 46 2.58 12.25 6.86
C VAL A 46 2.65 12.26 5.35
N ILE A 47 3.87 12.33 4.81
CA ILE A 47 4.11 12.21 3.37
C ILE A 47 5.19 11.17 3.20
N TRP A 48 4.83 10.06 2.53
CA TRP A 48 5.76 8.99 2.19
C TRP A 48 6.51 8.41 3.40
N GLY A 49 5.79 8.15 4.50
CA GLY A 49 6.36 7.67 5.77
C GLY A 49 7.06 8.73 6.62
N THR A 50 7.33 9.92 6.08
CA THR A 50 7.94 11.01 6.84
C THR A 50 6.87 11.81 7.56
N GLN A 51 7.03 12.00 8.86
CA GLN A 51 6.16 12.85 9.68
C GLN A 51 6.68 14.30 9.67
N TYR A 52 5.76 15.24 9.51
CA TYR A 52 6.04 16.66 9.48
C TYR A 52 5.25 17.38 10.57
N GLY A 53 5.89 18.33 11.25
CA GLY A 53 5.20 19.28 12.13
C GLY A 53 4.65 20.46 11.32
N GLY A 54 3.33 20.71 11.40
CA GLY A 54 2.69 21.86 10.75
C GLY A 54 1.31 21.55 10.18
N SER A 55 0.58 22.57 9.75
CA SER A 55 -0.84 22.43 9.33
C SER A 55 -1.13 22.76 7.86
N THR A 56 -0.14 23.24 7.10
CA THR A 56 -0.40 23.87 5.79
C THR A 56 0.42 23.21 4.68
N LEU A 57 -0.21 22.36 3.87
CA LEU A 57 0.41 21.64 2.74
C LEU A 57 0.97 22.54 1.61
N GLY A 58 0.61 23.82 1.58
CA GLY A 58 0.96 24.75 0.50
C GLY A 58 2.34 25.43 0.61
N CYS A 59 3.14 25.10 1.62
CA CYS A 59 4.47 25.67 1.82
C CYS A 59 5.55 24.60 1.88
N GLU A 60 6.81 25.01 1.75
CA GLU A 60 7.94 24.15 2.12
C GLU A 60 7.83 23.76 3.61
N PRO A 61 8.19 22.52 3.99
CA PRO A 61 8.83 21.47 3.18
C PRO A 61 7.86 20.56 2.40
N PHE A 62 6.55 20.79 2.48
CA PHE A 62 5.53 19.88 1.96
C PHE A 62 5.49 19.86 0.42
N THR A 63 5.57 21.03 -0.20
CA THR A 63 5.53 21.17 -1.67
C THR A 63 6.67 20.42 -2.35
N ALA A 64 7.90 20.50 -1.81
CA ALA A 64 9.03 19.72 -2.30
C ALA A 64 8.84 18.22 -2.09
N ALA A 65 8.31 17.80 -0.92
CA ALA A 65 8.06 16.39 -0.64
C ALA A 65 7.04 15.79 -1.64
N ILE A 66 5.96 16.51 -1.93
CA ILE A 66 4.94 16.11 -2.92
C ILE A 66 5.54 16.10 -4.33
N GLN A 67 6.23 17.17 -4.72
CA GLN A 67 6.84 17.30 -6.05
C GLN A 67 7.88 16.22 -6.33
N SER A 68 8.53 15.71 -5.29
CA SER A 68 9.54 14.66 -5.42
C SER A 68 8.95 13.28 -5.70
N ARG A 69 7.63 13.09 -5.59
CA ARG A 69 6.97 11.84 -5.97
C ARG A 69 6.66 11.81 -7.46
N ILE A 70 6.86 10.64 -8.06
CA ILE A 70 6.55 10.40 -9.47
C ILE A 70 5.03 10.25 -9.61
N TRP A 71 4.47 10.98 -10.56
CA TRP A 71 3.05 11.09 -10.83
C TRP A 71 2.76 10.72 -12.28
N PHE A 72 2.08 9.60 -12.49
CA PHE A 72 1.56 9.25 -13.82
C PHE A 72 0.11 9.70 -13.97
N THR A 73 -0.19 10.24 -15.14
CA THR A 73 -1.51 10.73 -15.50
C THR A 73 -1.95 10.14 -16.83
N TYR A 74 -3.20 10.41 -17.23
CA TYR A 74 -3.65 10.12 -18.58
C TYR A 74 -2.73 10.74 -19.62
N ARG A 75 -2.46 9.96 -20.68
CA ARG A 75 -1.66 10.35 -21.82
C ARG A 75 -2.45 10.24 -23.11
N SER A 76 -2.10 11.08 -24.09
CA SER A 76 -2.60 11.02 -25.46
C SER A 76 -1.45 11.10 -26.46
N GLY A 77 -1.67 10.54 -27.65
CA GLY A 77 -0.68 10.51 -28.72
C GLY A 77 0.40 9.43 -28.53
N PHE A 78 0.14 8.43 -27.69
CA PHE A 78 1.00 7.26 -27.59
C PHE A 78 0.81 6.31 -28.79
N GLU A 79 1.75 5.37 -28.95
CA GLU A 79 1.68 4.34 -29.98
C GLU A 79 0.35 3.54 -29.90
N PRO A 80 -0.41 3.33 -30.98
CA PRO A 80 -1.76 2.76 -30.89
C PRO A 80 -1.83 1.40 -30.18
N ILE A 81 -2.79 1.26 -29.25
CA ILE A 81 -3.16 -0.01 -28.62
C ILE A 81 -4.37 -0.58 -29.36
N LEU A 82 -4.21 -1.79 -29.91
CA LEU A 82 -5.31 -2.50 -30.59
C LEU A 82 -6.45 -2.77 -29.61
N ARG A 83 -7.68 -2.46 -30.04
CA ARG A 83 -8.90 -2.82 -29.32
C ARG A 83 -9.14 -4.34 -29.46
N ALA A 84 -9.66 -4.97 -28.40
CA ALA A 84 -10.19 -6.33 -28.51
C ALA A 84 -11.57 -6.32 -29.19
N GLU A 85 -11.86 -7.28 -30.08
CA GLU A 85 -13.11 -7.33 -30.86
C GLU A 85 -14.37 -7.29 -29.96
N ASP A 86 -14.32 -8.00 -28.85
CA ASP A 86 -15.36 -8.10 -27.83
C ASP A 86 -15.07 -7.22 -26.59
N GLY A 87 -14.10 -6.31 -26.69
CA GLY A 87 -13.78 -5.31 -25.68
C GLY A 87 -14.50 -3.98 -25.90
N PRO A 88 -14.49 -3.08 -24.89
CA PRO A 88 -15.06 -1.74 -25.03
C PRO A 88 -14.37 -0.96 -26.14
N GLY A 89 -15.12 -0.10 -26.82
CA GLY A 89 -14.58 0.78 -27.87
C GLY A 89 -14.15 2.14 -27.31
N PRO A 90 -13.30 2.89 -28.02
CA PRO A 90 -12.92 4.26 -27.63
C PRO A 90 -14.11 5.19 -27.37
N LEU A 91 -15.21 5.01 -28.11
CA LEU A 91 -16.44 5.80 -27.97
C LEU A 91 -17.15 5.63 -26.62
N SER A 92 -16.92 4.52 -25.91
CA SER A 92 -17.46 4.31 -24.56
C SER A 92 -16.93 5.33 -23.55
N PHE A 93 -15.83 6.01 -23.87
CA PHE A 93 -15.17 6.99 -23.01
C PHE A 93 -15.32 8.44 -23.51
N LEU A 94 -16.18 8.69 -24.51
CA LEU A 94 -16.34 10.02 -25.12
C LEU A 94 -16.72 11.10 -24.09
N GLY A 95 -17.58 10.77 -23.12
CA GLY A 95 -17.92 11.68 -22.03
C GLY A 95 -16.67 12.12 -21.26
N SER A 96 -15.84 11.17 -20.83
CA SER A 96 -14.58 11.43 -20.13
C SER A 96 -13.56 12.21 -20.98
N MET A 97 -13.54 12.00 -22.30
CA MET A 97 -12.67 12.76 -23.21
C MET A 97 -13.11 14.21 -23.37
N LEU A 98 -14.43 14.47 -23.45
CA LEU A 98 -14.98 15.83 -23.53
C LEU A 98 -14.69 16.63 -22.25
N PHE A 99 -14.83 16.01 -21.08
CA PHE A 99 -14.51 16.66 -19.79
C PHE A 99 -13.02 17.00 -19.64
N ASN A 100 -12.13 16.18 -20.21
CA ASN A 100 -10.67 16.37 -20.10
C ASN A 100 -10.06 17.20 -21.25
N ALA A 101 -10.90 17.87 -22.06
CA ALA A 101 -10.55 18.86 -23.07
C ALA A 101 -9.21 18.59 -23.80
N ILE A 102 -9.21 17.62 -24.72
CA ILE A 102 -8.02 17.24 -25.50
C ILE A 102 -7.64 18.38 -26.47
N PRO A 103 -6.51 19.08 -26.30
CA PRO A 103 -6.01 19.98 -27.33
C PRO A 103 -5.31 19.11 -28.38
N ASN A 104 -5.79 19.13 -29.63
CA ASN A 104 -5.22 18.46 -30.81
C ASN A 104 -5.66 17.01 -31.14
N THR A 105 -6.70 16.45 -30.55
CA THR A 105 -7.38 15.34 -31.26
C THR A 105 -8.07 15.93 -32.49
N THR A 106 -7.53 15.62 -33.67
CA THR A 106 -8.36 15.62 -34.88
C THR A 106 -9.57 14.74 -34.57
N VAL A 107 -10.78 15.26 -34.82
CA VAL A 107 -12.04 14.52 -34.64
C VAL A 107 -11.98 13.13 -35.31
N ALA A 108 -11.12 12.97 -36.33
CA ALA A 108 -10.78 11.71 -36.99
C ALA A 108 -10.14 10.62 -36.10
N GLY A 109 -9.29 10.96 -35.11
CA GLY A 109 -8.65 9.96 -34.23
C GLY A 109 -9.59 9.35 -33.20
N VAL A 110 -10.66 10.05 -32.84
CA VAL A 110 -11.77 9.54 -32.01
C VAL A 110 -12.75 8.71 -32.84
N LEU A 111 -12.75 8.89 -34.17
CA LEU A 111 -13.56 8.11 -35.11
C LEU A 111 -12.88 6.80 -35.55
N ASP A 112 -11.58 6.61 -35.31
CA ASP A 112 -10.94 5.30 -35.49
C ASP A 112 -11.34 4.37 -34.33
N SER A 113 -12.37 3.56 -34.58
CA SER A 113 -12.97 2.66 -33.59
C SER A 113 -12.09 1.46 -33.21
N ASN A 114 -10.96 1.25 -33.89
CA ASN A 114 -10.18 0.01 -33.79
C ASN A 114 -8.96 0.11 -32.86
N HIS A 115 -8.58 1.32 -32.45
CA HIS A 115 -7.39 1.54 -31.63
C HIS A 115 -7.63 2.59 -30.54
N PHE A 116 -6.86 2.47 -29.45
CA PHE A 116 -6.73 3.50 -28.43
C PHE A 116 -5.42 4.26 -28.63
N THR A 117 -5.49 5.58 -28.67
CA THR A 117 -4.34 6.52 -28.68
C THR A 117 -4.35 7.43 -27.45
N THR A 118 -5.28 7.17 -26.53
CA THR A 118 -5.42 7.84 -25.24
C THR A 118 -5.98 6.83 -24.23
N ASP A 119 -5.57 6.96 -22.97
CA ASP A 119 -6.05 6.14 -21.86
C ASP A 119 -7.10 6.84 -20.98
N VAL A 120 -7.56 8.02 -21.43
CA VAL A 120 -8.64 8.76 -20.77
C VAL A 120 -9.89 7.89 -20.63
N GLY A 121 -10.36 7.78 -19.39
CA GLY A 121 -11.60 7.08 -19.03
C GLY A 121 -11.42 5.60 -18.68
N TRP A 122 -10.24 5.02 -18.90
CA TRP A 122 -10.02 3.58 -18.61
C TRP A 122 -8.65 3.25 -18.01
N GLY A 123 -7.63 4.10 -18.18
CA GLY A 123 -6.26 3.84 -17.74
C GLY A 123 -5.95 4.17 -16.28
N CYS A 124 -6.87 4.75 -15.50
CA CYS A 124 -6.53 5.39 -14.23
C CYS A 124 -5.87 4.44 -13.23
N MET A 125 -6.37 3.21 -13.08
CA MET A 125 -5.75 2.23 -12.19
C MET A 125 -4.35 1.81 -12.66
N ILE A 126 -4.12 1.73 -13.97
CA ILE A 126 -2.77 1.46 -14.51
C ILE A 126 -1.84 2.61 -14.14
N ARG A 127 -2.27 3.87 -14.30
CA ARG A 127 -1.46 5.05 -13.94
C ARG A 127 -1.12 5.13 -12.45
N THR A 128 -2.05 4.79 -11.58
CA THR A 128 -1.77 4.75 -10.13
C THR A 128 -0.85 3.58 -9.77
N SER A 129 -0.98 2.45 -10.46
CA SER A 129 -0.05 1.30 -10.32
C SER A 129 1.36 1.64 -10.81
N GLN A 130 1.48 2.37 -11.93
CA GLN A 130 2.76 2.89 -12.42
C GLN A 130 3.37 3.87 -11.41
N SER A 131 2.56 4.71 -10.77
CA SER A 131 3.02 5.64 -9.73
C SER A 131 3.56 4.88 -8.52
N LEU A 132 2.85 3.86 -8.04
CA LEU A 132 3.31 2.98 -6.95
C LEU A 132 4.65 2.30 -7.29
N LEU A 133 4.75 1.66 -8.46
CA LEU A 133 5.96 0.95 -8.88
C LEU A 133 7.14 1.91 -9.12
N ALA A 134 6.91 3.05 -9.77
CA ALA A 134 7.97 4.00 -10.06
C ALA A 134 8.51 4.67 -8.80
N ASN A 135 7.65 5.02 -7.84
CA ASN A 135 8.11 5.56 -6.56
C ASN A 135 8.83 4.49 -5.73
N THR A 136 8.46 3.21 -5.87
CA THR A 136 9.26 2.09 -5.33
C THR A 136 10.66 2.11 -5.93
N LEU A 137 10.79 2.06 -7.26
CA LEU A 137 12.08 2.12 -7.97
C LEU A 137 12.89 3.37 -7.60
N GLN A 138 12.24 4.53 -7.49
CA GLN A 138 12.86 5.78 -7.06
C GLN A 138 13.45 5.65 -5.66
N SER A 139 12.66 5.15 -4.70
CA SER A 139 13.11 5.01 -3.31
C SER A 139 14.33 4.10 -3.18
N VAL A 140 14.39 3.03 -3.98
CA VAL A 140 15.51 2.10 -4.00
C VAL A 140 16.75 2.72 -4.66
N ALA A 141 16.58 3.35 -5.84
CA ALA A 141 17.72 3.80 -6.63
C ALA A 141 18.29 5.16 -6.17
N LEU A 142 17.43 6.04 -5.63
CA LEU A 142 17.76 7.42 -5.28
C LEU A 142 17.66 7.72 -3.78
N GLY A 143 17.09 6.83 -2.99
CA GLY A 143 16.80 7.05 -1.57
C GLY A 143 15.38 7.57 -1.33
N ARG A 144 14.84 7.30 -0.14
CA ARG A 144 13.47 7.70 0.25
C ARG A 144 13.34 9.21 0.44
N ASP A 145 14.42 9.84 0.88
CA ASP A 145 14.63 11.28 1.11
C ASP A 145 14.95 12.07 -0.17
N TYR A 146 14.90 11.41 -1.34
CA TYR A 146 15.13 12.04 -2.63
C TYR A 146 14.27 13.30 -2.81
N CYS A 147 14.93 14.39 -3.20
CA CYS A 147 14.34 15.70 -3.46
C CYS A 147 14.50 16.06 -4.95
N TYR A 148 13.39 16.19 -5.67
CA TYR A 148 13.40 16.55 -7.07
C TYR A 148 13.84 18.01 -7.28
N LYS A 149 14.89 18.20 -8.09
CA LYS A 149 15.47 19.51 -8.41
C LYS A 149 15.51 19.80 -9.92
N GLY A 150 14.77 19.03 -10.72
CA GLY A 150 14.84 19.07 -12.19
C GLY A 150 15.55 17.85 -12.75
N THR A 151 16.48 18.05 -13.69
CA THR A 151 17.15 16.97 -14.43
C THR A 151 18.01 16.09 -13.52
N ASP A 152 17.78 14.78 -13.58
CA ASP A 152 18.56 13.76 -12.88
C ASP A 152 18.60 12.50 -13.75
N SER A 153 19.80 12.10 -14.20
CA SER A 153 19.95 10.99 -15.14
C SER A 153 19.50 9.63 -14.59
N ARG A 154 19.58 9.43 -13.26
CA ARG A 154 19.09 8.20 -12.63
C ARG A 154 17.57 8.19 -12.54
N LEU A 155 16.97 9.35 -12.28
CA LEU A 155 15.52 9.51 -12.36
C LEU A 155 15.02 9.32 -13.80
N ASP A 156 15.71 9.92 -14.77
CA ASP A 156 15.38 9.77 -16.20
C ASP A 156 15.47 8.30 -16.63
N ALA A 157 16.44 7.53 -16.12
CA ALA A 157 16.53 6.10 -16.34
C ALA A 157 15.30 5.35 -15.81
N ILE A 158 14.81 5.69 -14.62
CA ILE A 158 13.55 5.13 -14.08
C ILE A 158 12.36 5.51 -14.96
N LEU A 159 12.18 6.81 -15.26
CA LEU A 159 11.05 7.31 -16.05
C LEU A 159 11.02 6.70 -17.46
N SER A 160 12.19 6.42 -18.06
CA SER A 160 12.30 5.79 -19.37
C SER A 160 11.64 4.41 -19.43
N LEU A 161 11.56 3.68 -18.30
CA LEU A 161 10.93 2.36 -18.22
C LEU A 161 9.40 2.43 -18.36
N PHE A 162 8.81 3.60 -18.13
CA PHE A 162 7.36 3.82 -18.13
C PHE A 162 6.85 4.57 -19.36
N ALA A 163 7.72 4.96 -20.30
CA ALA A 163 7.31 5.69 -21.49
C ALA A 163 6.26 4.90 -22.29
N ASP A 164 5.21 5.56 -22.77
CA ASP A 164 4.02 4.95 -23.40
C ASP A 164 4.30 4.40 -24.83
N ASN A 165 5.09 3.33 -24.90
CA ASN A 165 5.38 2.55 -26.10
C ASN A 165 5.60 1.06 -25.73
N TYR A 166 5.60 0.16 -26.71
CA TYR A 166 5.76 -1.28 -26.42
C TYR A 166 7.14 -1.70 -25.92
N ASN A 167 8.17 -0.87 -26.11
CA ASN A 167 9.55 -1.23 -25.74
C ASN A 167 9.87 -0.91 -24.27
N SER A 168 9.17 0.04 -23.63
CA SER A 168 9.41 0.36 -22.22
C SER A 168 8.76 -0.70 -21.31
N PRO A 169 9.51 -1.36 -20.42
CA PRO A 169 9.02 -2.53 -19.66
C PRO A 169 7.74 -2.29 -18.85
N PHE A 170 7.58 -1.09 -18.30
CA PHE A 170 6.47 -0.72 -17.42
C PHE A 170 5.49 0.26 -18.08
N SER A 171 5.48 0.32 -19.42
CA SER A 171 4.55 1.15 -20.17
C SER A 171 3.09 0.73 -19.98
N LEU A 172 2.17 1.65 -20.27
CA LEU A 172 0.73 1.37 -20.33
C LEU A 172 0.46 0.13 -21.21
N HIS A 173 1.12 0.04 -22.37
CA HIS A 173 1.01 -1.06 -23.31
C HIS A 173 1.38 -2.41 -22.70
N ASN A 174 2.48 -2.45 -21.95
CA ASN A 174 2.94 -3.68 -21.32
C ASN A 174 2.10 -4.05 -20.10
N PHE A 175 1.53 -3.09 -19.37
CA PHE A 175 0.48 -3.37 -18.38
C PHE A 175 -0.76 -4.02 -19.02
N VAL A 176 -1.24 -3.46 -20.13
CA VAL A 176 -2.38 -4.04 -20.88
C VAL A 176 -2.06 -5.45 -21.37
N ARG A 177 -0.86 -5.67 -21.90
CA ARG A 177 -0.40 -7.00 -22.34
C ARG A 177 -0.30 -7.99 -21.18
N ALA A 178 0.28 -7.58 -20.05
CA ALA A 178 0.43 -8.45 -18.89
C ALA A 178 -0.93 -8.87 -18.31
N ALA A 179 -1.93 -7.98 -18.37
CA ALA A 179 -3.27 -8.26 -17.88
C ALA A 179 -4.17 -9.00 -18.88
N SER A 180 -3.87 -8.98 -20.18
CA SER A 180 -4.60 -9.76 -21.17
C SER A 180 -4.25 -11.24 -21.14
N GLU A 181 -3.11 -11.60 -20.56
CA GLU A 181 -2.69 -12.99 -20.35
C GLU A 181 -3.50 -13.68 -19.24
N LEU A 182 -3.72 -14.99 -19.38
CA LEU A 182 -4.35 -15.84 -18.36
C LEU A 182 -3.65 -15.70 -17.01
N PRO A 183 -4.36 -15.65 -15.87
CA PRO A 183 -5.80 -15.90 -15.72
C PRO A 183 -6.70 -14.66 -15.87
N LEU A 184 -6.12 -13.45 -15.95
CA LEU A 184 -6.86 -12.18 -15.87
C LEU A 184 -7.74 -11.91 -17.10
N GLN A 185 -7.17 -12.06 -18.31
CA GLN A 185 -7.85 -11.80 -19.58
C GLN A 185 -8.52 -10.41 -19.66
N VAL A 186 -7.94 -9.41 -18.97
CA VAL A 186 -8.44 -8.03 -19.00
C VAL A 186 -8.10 -7.42 -20.35
N LYS A 187 -9.10 -6.83 -20.99
CA LYS A 187 -8.95 -6.25 -22.32
C LYS A 187 -8.63 -4.75 -22.26
N PRO A 188 -7.99 -4.20 -23.31
CA PRO A 188 -7.85 -2.75 -23.46
C PRO A 188 -9.20 -2.04 -23.27
N GLY A 189 -9.21 -0.98 -22.47
CA GLY A 189 -10.42 -0.23 -22.11
C GLY A 189 -11.29 -0.86 -21.02
N GLN A 190 -11.09 -2.11 -20.63
CA GLN A 190 -11.84 -2.72 -19.52
C GLN A 190 -11.33 -2.22 -18.17
N TRP A 191 -12.21 -2.23 -17.16
CA TRP A 191 -11.81 -1.92 -15.79
C TRP A 191 -10.66 -2.80 -15.32
N PHE A 192 -9.63 -2.15 -14.80
CA PHE A 192 -8.40 -2.75 -14.32
C PHE A 192 -8.40 -2.65 -12.79
N GLY A 193 -8.64 -3.75 -12.08
CA GLY A 193 -8.75 -3.76 -10.61
C GLY A 193 -7.43 -4.05 -9.88
N PRO A 194 -7.41 -3.98 -8.53
CA PRO A 194 -6.21 -4.23 -7.72
C PRO A 194 -5.51 -5.56 -7.98
N SER A 195 -6.25 -6.67 -8.13
CA SER A 195 -5.66 -7.99 -8.42
C SER A 195 -5.03 -8.06 -9.81
N ALA A 196 -5.63 -7.40 -10.80
CA ALA A 196 -5.04 -7.29 -12.14
C ALA A 196 -3.77 -6.45 -12.12
N ALA A 197 -3.78 -5.37 -11.32
CA ALA A 197 -2.63 -4.51 -11.10
C ALA A 197 -1.46 -5.23 -10.43
N SER A 198 -1.70 -5.93 -9.31
CA SER A 198 -0.64 -6.62 -8.57
C SER A 198 0.03 -7.69 -9.43
N LEU A 199 -0.75 -8.51 -10.14
CA LEU A 199 -0.22 -9.55 -11.00
C LEU A 199 0.50 -8.97 -12.23
N SER A 200 0.01 -7.85 -12.78
CA SER A 200 0.69 -7.17 -13.88
C SER A 200 2.05 -6.63 -13.44
N ILE A 201 2.12 -5.94 -12.29
CA ILE A 201 3.40 -5.47 -11.73
C ILE A 201 4.35 -6.65 -11.55
N LYS A 202 3.89 -7.75 -10.92
CA LYS A 202 4.71 -8.95 -10.72
C LYS A 202 5.28 -9.49 -12.03
N ARG A 203 4.43 -9.70 -13.04
CA ARG A 203 4.86 -10.23 -14.35
C ARG A 203 5.86 -9.31 -15.05
N LEU A 204 5.62 -8.01 -14.99
CA LEU A 204 6.51 -7.04 -15.63
C LEU A 204 7.86 -6.96 -14.92
N CYS A 205 7.89 -6.98 -13.58
CA CYS A 205 9.12 -7.07 -12.82
C CYS A 205 9.89 -8.37 -13.09
N ASP A 206 9.20 -9.52 -13.16
CA ASP A 206 9.81 -10.82 -13.46
C ASP A 206 10.44 -10.86 -14.87
N ARG A 207 9.86 -10.13 -15.84
CA ARG A 207 10.37 -10.01 -17.23
C ARG A 207 11.42 -8.91 -17.40
N CYS A 208 11.45 -7.93 -16.50
CA CYS A 208 12.36 -6.81 -16.61
C CYS A 208 13.78 -7.30 -16.29
N MET A 209 14.65 -7.30 -17.31
CA MET A 209 16.04 -7.62 -17.08
C MET A 209 16.72 -6.52 -16.25
N PRO A 210 17.62 -6.87 -15.32
CA PRO A 210 18.41 -5.89 -14.60
C PRO A 210 19.17 -4.99 -15.58
N GLY A 211 19.03 -3.68 -15.41
CA GLY A 211 19.68 -2.67 -16.25
C GLY A 211 20.29 -1.58 -15.39
N ALA A 212 20.05 -0.32 -15.75
CA ALA A 212 20.44 0.83 -14.94
C ALA A 212 19.61 0.99 -13.65
N VAL A 213 18.54 0.19 -13.48
CA VAL A 213 17.68 0.21 -12.30
C VAL A 213 17.82 -1.08 -11.48
N PRO A 214 17.63 -0.99 -10.14
CA PRO A 214 17.63 -2.16 -9.27
C PRO A 214 16.57 -3.18 -9.66
N LYS A 215 16.89 -4.47 -9.52
CA LYS A 215 15.92 -5.56 -9.64
C LYS A 215 14.97 -5.52 -8.44
N ILE A 216 13.68 -5.62 -8.72
CA ILE A 216 12.62 -5.75 -7.70
C ILE A 216 12.04 -7.15 -7.81
N HIS A 217 12.05 -7.89 -6.70
CA HIS A 217 11.24 -9.09 -6.54
C HIS A 217 9.86 -8.71 -6.03
N VAL A 218 8.81 -9.28 -6.63
CA VAL A 218 7.42 -8.95 -6.27
C VAL A 218 6.73 -10.17 -5.69
N MET A 219 6.24 -10.02 -4.47
CA MET A 219 5.37 -10.97 -3.77
C MET A 219 3.95 -10.42 -3.70
N ILE A 220 2.95 -11.27 -3.93
CA ILE A 220 1.53 -10.90 -3.80
C ILE A 220 0.99 -11.67 -2.62
N SER A 221 0.49 -10.97 -1.60
CA SER A 221 -0.20 -11.58 -0.46
C SER A 221 -1.69 -11.31 -0.59
N GLU A 222 -2.45 -12.34 -1.00
CA GLU A 222 -3.91 -12.25 -1.16
C GLU A 222 -4.64 -12.37 0.18
N SER A 223 -4.06 -13.09 1.16
CA SER A 223 -4.62 -13.25 2.51
C SER A 223 -4.27 -12.09 3.45
N CYS A 224 -3.38 -11.19 3.04
CA CYS A 224 -2.81 -10.12 3.88
C CYS A 224 -1.92 -10.62 5.03
N ASP A 225 -1.48 -11.87 4.96
CA ASP A 225 -0.49 -12.41 5.88
C ASP A 225 0.93 -12.14 5.33
N LEU A 226 1.86 -11.81 6.22
CA LEU A 226 3.27 -11.61 5.88
C LEU A 226 4.14 -12.18 6.98
N TYR A 227 4.97 -13.17 6.68
CA TYR A 227 5.80 -13.81 7.71
C TYR A 227 7.22 -13.26 7.67
N ASP A 228 7.80 -12.97 8.85
CA ASP A 228 9.20 -12.53 8.95
C ASP A 228 10.14 -13.56 8.27
N SER A 229 9.87 -14.84 8.46
CA SER A 229 10.64 -15.93 7.87
C SER A 229 10.62 -15.94 6.34
N GLU A 230 9.56 -15.45 5.69
CA GLU A 230 9.49 -15.33 4.23
C GLU A 230 10.38 -14.19 3.73
N ILE A 231 10.41 -13.07 4.46
CA ILE A 231 11.25 -11.92 4.15
C ILE A 231 12.73 -12.27 4.37
N GLU A 232 13.06 -12.88 5.50
CA GLU A 232 14.40 -13.38 5.80
C GLU A 232 14.86 -14.43 4.77
N ALA A 233 14.00 -15.40 4.42
CA ALA A 233 14.33 -16.40 3.41
C ALA A 233 14.49 -15.81 2.00
N HIS A 234 13.81 -14.70 1.70
CA HIS A 234 14.07 -13.94 0.48
C HIS A 234 15.47 -13.33 0.50
N PHE A 235 15.82 -12.54 1.53
CA PHE A 235 17.11 -11.85 1.60
C PHE A 235 18.32 -12.78 1.81
N ALA A 236 18.12 -13.92 2.46
CA ALA A 236 19.14 -14.98 2.55
C ALA A 236 19.50 -15.57 1.18
N ARG A 237 18.56 -15.55 0.22
CA ARG A 237 18.71 -16.12 -1.13
C ARG A 237 19.08 -15.09 -2.18
N ASP A 238 18.43 -13.93 -2.17
CA ASP A 238 18.62 -12.84 -3.12
C ASP A 238 18.50 -11.51 -2.38
N ARG A 239 19.59 -10.73 -2.34
CA ARG A 239 19.60 -9.38 -1.75
C ARG A 239 18.90 -8.33 -2.61
N SER A 240 18.02 -8.74 -3.52
CA SER A 240 17.19 -7.83 -4.29
C SER A 240 16.03 -7.30 -3.44
N VAL A 241 15.54 -6.12 -3.78
CA VAL A 241 14.41 -5.48 -3.06
C VAL A 241 13.16 -6.34 -3.17
N LEU A 242 12.44 -6.47 -2.05
CA LEU A 242 11.16 -7.17 -2.00
C LEU A 242 10.02 -6.16 -1.95
N LEU A 243 9.22 -6.10 -3.02
CA LEU A 243 7.95 -5.38 -3.06
C LEU A 243 6.81 -6.36 -2.77
N VAL A 244 6.16 -6.20 -1.62
CA VAL A 244 4.97 -6.96 -1.26
C VAL A 244 3.72 -6.16 -1.62
N LEU A 245 2.83 -6.79 -2.37
CA LEU A 245 1.60 -6.21 -2.89
C LEU A 245 0.39 -6.90 -2.28
N PHE A 246 -0.51 -6.12 -1.70
CA PHE A 246 -1.74 -6.58 -1.08
C PHE A 246 -2.94 -6.05 -1.88
N PRO A 247 -3.52 -6.86 -2.79
CA PRO A 247 -4.79 -6.54 -3.41
C PRO A 247 -5.92 -6.85 -2.43
N VAL A 248 -6.46 -5.83 -1.77
CA VAL A 248 -7.37 -5.98 -0.63
C VAL A 248 -8.77 -5.46 -0.91
N ARG A 249 -9.74 -5.98 -0.14
CA ARG A 249 -11.09 -5.41 -0.01
C ARG A 249 -11.47 -5.23 1.45
N LEU A 250 -11.43 -4.00 1.96
CA LEU A 250 -11.58 -3.67 3.38
C LEU A 250 -13.00 -3.28 3.80
N GLY A 251 -13.99 -3.65 2.99
CA GLY A 251 -15.39 -3.32 3.21
C GLY A 251 -16.28 -3.61 2.01
N ILE A 252 -17.58 -3.35 2.17
CA ILE A 252 -18.59 -3.59 1.12
C ILE A 252 -18.68 -2.38 0.20
N GLU A 253 -19.11 -1.23 0.75
CA GLU A 253 -19.27 0.04 0.03
C GLU A 253 -18.17 1.06 0.35
N ASN A 254 -17.77 1.13 1.61
CA ASN A 254 -16.71 1.99 2.13
C ASN A 254 -15.76 1.14 2.98
N VAL A 255 -14.54 1.63 3.20
CA VAL A 255 -13.60 1.01 4.14
C VAL A 255 -14.22 0.97 5.54
N ASN A 256 -14.24 -0.21 6.16
CA ASN A 256 -14.70 -0.36 7.53
C ASN A 256 -13.83 0.50 8.47
N ALA A 257 -14.47 1.28 9.35
CA ALA A 257 -13.80 2.18 10.30
C ALA A 257 -12.75 1.46 11.17
N TYR A 258 -12.93 0.15 11.39
CA TYR A 258 -11.95 -0.70 12.05
C TYR A 258 -10.54 -0.62 11.43
N TYR A 259 -10.43 -0.48 10.10
CA TYR A 259 -9.14 -0.45 9.40
C TYR A 259 -8.54 0.96 9.22
N HIS A 260 -9.26 2.02 9.63
CA HIS A 260 -8.83 3.39 9.33
C HIS A 260 -7.46 3.71 9.96
N GLN A 261 -7.29 3.36 11.23
CA GLN A 261 -6.04 3.60 11.93
C GLN A 261 -4.88 2.79 11.33
N SER A 262 -5.12 1.54 10.98
CA SER A 262 -4.11 0.67 10.36
C SER A 262 -3.64 1.22 9.01
N LEU A 263 -4.54 1.79 8.20
CA LEU A 263 -4.16 2.43 6.93
C LEU A 263 -3.30 3.68 7.14
N PHE A 264 -3.58 4.51 8.15
CA PHE A 264 -2.73 5.65 8.49
C PHE A 264 -1.35 5.20 8.98
N GLN A 265 -1.29 4.19 9.84
CA GLN A 265 -0.03 3.61 10.29
C GLN A 265 0.78 3.04 9.13
N LEU A 266 0.11 2.32 8.21
CA LEU A 266 0.74 1.79 7.02
C LEU A 266 1.36 2.90 6.16
N LEU A 267 0.64 4.00 5.92
CA LEU A 267 1.17 5.16 5.18
C LEU A 267 2.29 5.90 5.92
N ALA A 268 2.34 5.78 7.25
CA ALA A 268 3.41 6.32 8.09
C ALA A 268 4.66 5.42 8.17
N SER A 269 4.58 4.15 7.75
CA SER A 269 5.73 3.25 7.75
C SER A 269 6.76 3.65 6.69
N LYS A 270 8.04 3.48 7.02
CA LYS A 270 9.17 3.60 6.07
C LYS A 270 9.13 2.55 4.97
N HIS A 271 8.39 1.46 5.16
CA HIS A 271 8.18 0.41 4.16
C HIS A 271 7.09 0.78 3.16
N SER A 272 6.21 1.73 3.48
CA SER A 272 5.11 2.11 2.60
C SER A 272 5.60 2.58 1.24
N VAL A 273 5.01 2.08 0.17
CA VAL A 273 5.12 2.69 -1.17
C VAL A 273 3.77 3.20 -1.66
N GLY A 274 2.87 3.48 -0.71
CA GLY A 274 1.56 4.04 -0.97
C GLY A 274 0.49 3.01 -1.31
N ILE A 275 -0.65 3.54 -1.73
CA ILE A 275 -1.85 2.78 -2.05
C ILE A 275 -2.35 3.26 -3.42
N ALA A 276 -2.59 2.32 -4.34
CA ALA A 276 -3.27 2.58 -5.60
C ALA A 276 -4.70 2.04 -5.50
N GLY A 277 -5.71 2.88 -5.69
CA GLY A 277 -7.09 2.40 -5.58
C GLY A 277 -8.11 3.53 -5.65
N GLY A 278 -9.37 3.15 -5.59
CA GLY A 278 -10.49 4.06 -5.76
C GLY A 278 -11.65 3.38 -6.47
N LYS A 279 -12.70 4.14 -6.74
CA LYS A 279 -13.92 3.62 -7.36
C LYS A 279 -13.64 3.22 -8.81
N PRO A 280 -14.47 2.33 -9.41
CA PRO A 280 -14.49 2.13 -10.85
C PRO A 280 -14.47 3.46 -11.62
N SER A 281 -13.55 3.56 -12.57
CA SER A 281 -13.21 4.75 -13.36
C SER A 281 -12.69 5.97 -12.57
N SER A 282 -12.25 5.79 -11.33
CA SER A 282 -11.72 6.85 -10.46
C SER A 282 -10.68 6.32 -9.45
N SER A 283 -9.53 5.87 -9.96
CA SER A 283 -8.39 5.48 -9.14
C SER A 283 -7.51 6.69 -8.77
N TYR A 284 -6.94 6.67 -7.56
CA TYR A 284 -5.99 7.65 -7.05
C TYR A 284 -4.76 6.95 -6.46
N TYR A 285 -3.65 7.69 -6.39
CA TYR A 285 -2.43 7.21 -5.75
C TYR A 285 -2.22 7.93 -4.42
N PHE A 286 -2.50 7.23 -3.32
CA PHE A 286 -2.36 7.73 -1.96
C PHE A 286 -0.95 7.51 -1.46
N PHE A 287 -0.35 8.56 -0.92
CA PHE A 287 1.06 8.54 -0.52
C PHE A 287 1.28 9.08 0.90
N GLY A 288 0.21 9.43 1.61
CA GLY A 288 0.27 10.10 2.90
C GLY A 288 -1.10 10.51 3.42
N TYR A 289 -1.11 11.26 4.51
CA TYR A 289 -2.33 11.80 5.11
C TYR A 289 -2.07 13.10 5.88
N GLN A 290 -3.12 13.87 6.09
CA GLN A 290 -3.18 14.95 7.07
C GLN A 290 -4.37 14.68 7.99
N ASP A 291 -4.11 14.44 9.27
CA ASP A 291 -5.14 14.08 10.25
C ASP A 291 -5.98 12.86 9.80
N SER A 292 -7.24 13.05 9.40
CA SER A 292 -8.14 12.00 8.90
C SER A 292 -8.35 12.02 7.37
N GLU A 293 -7.58 12.85 6.67
CA GLU A 293 -7.65 13.05 5.22
C GLU A 293 -6.46 12.38 4.53
N LEU A 294 -6.74 11.48 3.59
CA LEU A 294 -5.73 10.83 2.77
C LEU A 294 -5.26 11.77 1.66
N LEU A 295 -3.94 11.93 1.52
CA LEU A 295 -3.33 12.73 0.47
C LEU A 295 -3.06 11.88 -0.76
N TYR A 296 -3.44 12.37 -1.94
CA TYR A 296 -3.29 11.64 -3.19
C TYR A 296 -2.86 12.49 -4.38
N LEU A 297 -2.22 11.80 -5.33
CA LEU A 297 -1.96 12.28 -6.68
C LEU A 297 -3.03 11.73 -7.62
N ASP A 298 -3.61 12.64 -8.41
CA ASP A 298 -4.76 12.34 -9.25
C ASP A 298 -4.33 12.04 -10.70
N PRO A 299 -4.52 10.83 -11.23
CA PRO A 299 -4.09 10.50 -12.59
C PRO A 299 -4.98 11.13 -13.68
N HIS A 300 -6.13 11.71 -13.35
CA HIS A 300 -7.13 12.16 -14.33
C HIS A 300 -6.78 13.47 -15.04
N ASN A 301 -5.52 13.91 -14.97
CA ASN A 301 -5.02 15.02 -15.77
C ASN A 301 -4.53 14.51 -17.13
N LEU A 302 -5.10 15.00 -18.23
CA LEU A 302 -4.63 14.62 -19.56
C LEU A 302 -3.38 15.40 -19.95
N GLN A 303 -2.33 14.67 -20.32
CA GLN A 303 -1.10 15.22 -20.89
C GLN A 303 -0.80 14.56 -22.25
N ALA A 304 -0.09 15.24 -23.14
CA ALA A 304 0.47 14.57 -24.32
C ALA A 304 1.63 13.67 -23.89
N VAL A 305 1.94 12.62 -24.67
CA VAL A 305 3.21 11.90 -24.50
C VAL A 305 4.35 12.89 -24.67
N SER A 306 5.26 12.91 -23.70
CA SER A 306 6.40 13.82 -23.68
C SER A 306 7.65 13.10 -23.21
N ARG A 307 8.80 13.54 -23.72
CA ARG A 307 10.12 13.16 -23.19
C ARG A 307 10.57 14.05 -22.03
N ASP A 308 9.81 15.12 -21.75
CA ASP A 308 10.08 16.01 -20.62
C ASP A 308 9.65 15.33 -19.31
N GLY A 309 10.66 14.98 -18.50
CA GLY A 309 10.51 14.39 -17.18
C GLY A 309 9.69 15.25 -16.21
N SER A 310 9.66 16.57 -16.40
CA SER A 310 8.92 17.48 -15.54
C SER A 310 7.40 17.20 -15.52
N THR A 311 6.88 16.59 -16.58
CA THR A 311 5.46 16.22 -16.70
C THR A 311 5.03 15.10 -15.75
N TYR A 312 5.98 14.43 -15.09
CA TYR A 312 5.73 13.39 -14.08
C TYR A 312 5.83 13.92 -12.65
N HIS A 313 5.87 15.24 -12.45
CA HIS A 313 6.00 15.88 -11.13
C HIS A 313 4.97 16.99 -10.94
N THR A 314 4.47 17.13 -9.71
CA THR A 314 3.53 18.18 -9.33
C THR A 314 3.73 18.58 -7.87
N SER A 315 3.70 19.87 -7.56
CA SER A 315 3.68 20.34 -6.16
C SER A 315 2.27 20.34 -5.56
N LYS A 316 1.24 19.99 -6.35
CA LYS A 316 -0.16 19.93 -5.92
C LYS A 316 -0.55 18.48 -5.63
N CYS A 317 -1.16 18.27 -4.47
CA CYS A 317 -1.93 17.06 -4.17
C CYS A 317 -3.37 17.43 -3.86
N ARG A 318 -4.23 16.42 -3.76
CA ARG A 318 -5.60 16.55 -3.27
C ARG A 318 -5.75 15.70 -2.01
N SER A 319 -6.83 15.91 -1.26
CA SER A 319 -7.17 15.10 -0.11
C SER A 319 -8.56 14.49 -0.23
N LEU A 320 -8.79 13.38 0.47
CA LEU A 320 -10.12 12.83 0.69
C LEU A 320 -10.27 12.27 2.10
N PRO A 321 -11.46 12.37 2.72
CA PRO A 321 -11.71 11.73 4.01
C PRO A 321 -11.54 10.21 3.88
N ILE A 322 -10.87 9.57 4.83
CA ILE A 322 -10.67 8.10 4.78
C ILE A 322 -11.99 7.31 4.69
N SER A 323 -13.08 7.86 5.21
CA SER A 323 -14.43 7.28 5.09
C SER A 323 -14.99 7.26 3.66
N ALA A 324 -14.44 8.07 2.76
CA ALA A 324 -14.81 8.12 1.35
C ALA A 324 -13.91 7.25 0.45
N LEU A 325 -12.88 6.61 1.02
CA LEU A 325 -12.01 5.70 0.30
C LEU A 325 -12.80 4.45 -0.14
N ASP A 326 -12.60 4.04 -1.40
CA ASP A 326 -13.17 2.78 -1.90
C ASP A 326 -12.52 1.60 -1.16
N PRO A 327 -13.29 0.58 -0.74
CA PRO A 327 -12.74 -0.54 0.00
C PRO A 327 -11.78 -1.41 -0.82
N SER A 328 -11.80 -1.33 -2.15
CA SER A 328 -10.96 -2.12 -3.06
C SER A 328 -9.71 -1.34 -3.46
N MET A 329 -8.54 -1.81 -3.05
CA MET A 329 -7.27 -1.11 -3.29
C MET A 329 -6.09 -2.07 -3.38
N LEU A 330 -4.98 -1.56 -3.92
CA LEU A 330 -3.69 -2.21 -3.95
C LEU A 330 -2.75 -1.46 -3.01
N ILE A 331 -2.33 -2.12 -1.94
CA ILE A 331 -1.36 -1.58 -0.99
C ILE A 331 0.02 -2.14 -1.33
N GLY A 332 1.06 -1.30 -1.27
CA GLY A 332 2.44 -1.73 -1.49
C GLY A 332 3.34 -1.47 -0.28
N LEU A 333 4.14 -2.46 0.09
CA LEU A 333 5.23 -2.36 1.06
C LEU A 333 6.55 -2.79 0.40
N SER A 334 7.61 -2.01 0.58
CA SER A 334 8.95 -2.31 0.07
C SER A 334 9.91 -2.59 1.22
N PHE A 335 10.59 -3.72 1.12
CA PHE A 335 11.64 -4.13 2.06
C PHE A 335 12.98 -4.11 1.35
N LEU A 336 13.94 -3.46 2.00
CA LEU A 336 15.32 -3.34 1.55
C LEU A 336 16.20 -4.28 2.38
N PRO A 337 17.26 -4.87 1.80
CA PRO A 337 18.19 -5.73 2.55
C PRO A 337 18.85 -5.04 3.75
N GLU A 338 18.95 -3.71 3.73
CA GLU A 338 19.52 -2.92 4.83
C GLU A 338 18.53 -2.70 5.98
N LEU A 339 17.23 -2.96 5.76
CA LEU A 339 16.14 -2.77 6.73
C LEU A 339 15.61 -4.09 7.31
N GLU A 340 16.24 -5.23 7.00
CA GLU A 340 15.81 -6.59 7.40
C GLU A 340 15.59 -6.73 8.92
N GLY A 341 16.39 -6.04 9.74
CA GLY A 341 16.27 -6.07 11.20
C GLY A 341 15.24 -5.10 11.80
N GLU A 342 14.62 -4.22 11.02
CA GLU A 342 13.72 -3.17 11.53
C GLU A 342 12.23 -3.48 11.31
N LEU A 343 11.90 -4.71 10.87
CA LEU A 343 10.53 -5.19 10.64
C LEU A 343 9.69 -5.24 11.92
N VAL A 344 10.31 -5.72 13.00
CA VAL A 344 9.66 -6.04 14.28
C VAL A 344 9.18 -4.76 14.97
N ASP A 345 9.96 -3.67 14.95
CA ASP A 345 9.60 -2.44 15.67
C ASP A 345 8.44 -1.66 15.02
N ASP A 346 8.28 -1.76 13.69
CA ASP A 346 7.28 -0.98 12.95
C ASP A 346 5.89 -1.64 12.94
N PHE A 347 5.81 -2.98 13.00
CA PHE A 347 4.54 -3.73 12.91
C PHE A 347 4.17 -4.50 14.20
N VAL A 348 5.11 -4.85 15.11
CA VAL A 348 4.77 -5.47 16.42
C VAL A 348 4.36 -4.41 17.47
N ASN A 349 4.89 -3.18 17.39
CA ASN A 349 4.34 -2.08 18.20
C ASN A 349 2.87 -1.75 17.86
N VAL A 350 2.38 -2.22 16.70
CA VAL A 350 0.98 -2.06 16.28
C VAL A 350 0.06 -3.04 17.02
N SER A 351 0.52 -4.24 17.38
CA SER A 351 -0.24 -5.18 18.22
C SER A 351 -0.13 -4.82 19.71
N ASP A 352 1.04 -4.36 20.18
CA ASP A 352 1.25 -4.13 21.62
C ASP A 352 0.61 -2.83 22.15
N HIS A 353 0.36 -1.83 21.30
CA HIS A 353 -0.45 -0.65 21.67
C HIS A 353 -1.95 -0.92 21.74
N PHE A 354 -2.39 -2.11 21.31
CA PHE A 354 -3.76 -2.59 21.36
C PHE A 354 -3.83 -3.90 22.15
N SER A 355 -3.32 -3.89 23.38
CA SER A 355 -3.38 -5.02 24.32
C SER A 355 -4.79 -5.46 24.78
N ASP A 356 -5.85 -5.03 24.09
CA ASP A 356 -7.21 -5.54 24.29
C ASP A 356 -7.94 -5.96 23.00
N THR A 357 -7.36 -5.80 21.80
CA THR A 357 -7.98 -6.30 20.55
C THR A 357 -6.93 -6.66 19.50
N ASP A 358 -6.99 -7.88 18.99
CA ASP A 358 -6.24 -8.47 17.87
C ASP A 358 -6.34 -7.61 16.57
N SER A 359 -5.52 -6.54 16.41
CA SER A 359 -5.85 -5.36 15.55
C SER A 359 -4.95 -5.06 14.33
N GLY A 360 -4.31 -6.05 13.72
CA GLY A 360 -3.49 -5.85 12.52
C GLY A 360 -4.29 -5.88 11.20
N LEU A 361 -4.02 -4.94 10.27
CA LEU A 361 -4.47 -5.05 8.85
C LEU A 361 -3.60 -6.05 8.06
N VAL A 362 -2.32 -6.13 8.43
CA VAL A 362 -1.36 -7.13 7.98
C VAL A 362 -0.97 -7.88 9.24
N ASP A 363 -1.18 -9.20 9.25
CA ASP A 363 -0.74 -10.04 10.35
C ASP A 363 0.71 -10.46 10.09
N VAL A 364 1.62 -9.98 10.93
CA VAL A 364 3.04 -10.33 10.86
C VAL A 364 3.33 -11.40 11.90
N GLN A 365 3.42 -12.65 11.45
CA GLN A 365 3.60 -13.79 12.33
C GLN A 365 5.08 -14.20 12.41
N ARG A 366 5.58 -14.40 13.63
CA ARG A 366 6.87 -15.06 13.86
C ARG A 366 6.71 -16.56 13.64
N ALA A 367 7.71 -17.20 13.05
CA ALA A 367 7.77 -18.65 13.04
C ALA A 367 7.71 -19.18 14.49
N ALA A 368 6.77 -20.08 14.78
CA ALA A 368 6.75 -20.76 16.06
C ALA A 368 8.09 -21.48 16.25
N GLU A 369 8.79 -21.19 17.35
CA GLU A 369 9.92 -22.00 17.78
C GLU A 369 9.41 -23.45 17.88
N GLY A 370 9.92 -24.33 17.02
CA GLY A 370 9.62 -25.75 17.09
C GLY A 370 9.96 -26.26 18.50
N PRO A 371 9.25 -27.28 19.00
CA PRO A 371 9.41 -27.72 20.37
C PRO A 371 10.88 -28.03 20.66
N GLU A 372 11.44 -27.34 21.65
CA GLU A 372 12.77 -27.60 22.17
C GLU A 372 12.91 -29.10 22.41
N THR A 373 13.81 -29.74 21.67
CA THR A 373 14.21 -31.10 21.98
C THR A 373 14.96 -31.05 23.30
N GLU A 374 14.25 -31.33 24.40
CA GLU A 374 14.88 -31.62 25.68
C GLU A 374 15.85 -32.80 25.49
N SER A 375 17.13 -32.47 25.47
CA SER A 375 18.18 -33.44 25.69
C SER A 375 18.12 -33.86 27.16
N SER A 376 17.65 -35.09 27.43
CA SER A 376 18.02 -35.80 28.65
C SER A 376 18.64 -37.14 28.29
N VAL A 377 19.80 -37.35 28.90
CA VAL A 377 20.73 -38.46 28.71
C VAL A 377 20.28 -39.64 29.59
N ASP A 378 20.62 -40.84 29.10
CA ASP A 378 20.88 -42.09 29.83
C ASP A 378 19.72 -43.02 30.22
N ALA A 379 19.65 -44.18 29.56
CA ALA A 379 20.02 -45.45 30.19
C ALA A 379 19.93 -46.61 29.18
N SER A 380 21.07 -47.29 29.03
CA SER A 380 21.25 -48.65 28.52
C SER A 380 20.10 -49.63 28.86
N ILE A 381 19.73 -50.51 27.91
CA ILE A 381 19.64 -51.98 28.08
C ILE A 381 19.38 -52.64 26.71
N SER A 382 20.25 -53.60 26.38
CA SER A 382 20.12 -54.56 25.28
C SER A 382 19.06 -55.61 25.58
N LYS A 383 18.26 -56.02 24.58
CA LYS A 383 17.79 -57.41 24.48
C LYS A 383 17.36 -57.80 23.07
N TYR A 384 17.91 -58.95 22.66
CA TYR A 384 17.55 -59.81 21.56
C TYR A 384 16.09 -60.31 21.59
N ASP A 385 15.68 -60.87 20.45
CA ASP A 385 14.48 -61.67 20.11
C ASP A 385 13.44 -60.86 19.31
N LEU A 386 13.20 -61.19 18.03
CA LEU A 386 12.54 -62.42 17.60
C LEU A 386 12.97 -62.90 16.20
N VAL A 387 13.28 -64.19 16.14
CA VAL A 387 13.41 -65.02 14.95
C VAL A 387 12.01 -65.55 14.55
N GLY A 388 11.72 -65.58 13.24
CA GLY A 388 11.21 -66.81 12.61
C GLY A 388 9.84 -66.78 11.92
N HIS A 389 9.89 -66.92 10.59
CA HIS A 389 9.11 -67.86 9.75
C HIS A 389 7.61 -67.52 9.49
N THR A 390 7.00 -67.75 8.33
CA THR A 390 7.34 -68.45 7.07
C THR A 390 6.27 -68.14 6.01
N ASP A 391 6.64 -68.42 4.76
CA ASP A 391 5.93 -68.38 3.48
C ASP A 391 4.52 -69.00 3.38
N ALA A 392 3.78 -68.55 2.34
CA ALA A 392 3.03 -69.30 1.31
C ALA A 392 1.83 -68.44 0.84
N ALA A 393 1.52 -68.22 -0.45
CA ALA A 393 1.95 -68.80 -1.71
C ALA A 393 1.81 -67.77 -2.85
#